data_AF-O60174-F1
#
_entry.id   AF-O60174-F1
#
_cell.length_a   1.000
_cell.length_b   1.000
_cell.length_c   1.000
_cell.angle_alpha   90.00
_cell.angle_beta   90.00
_cell.angle_gamma   90.00
#
_symmetry.space_group_name_H-M   'P 1'
#
loop_
_entity.id
_entity.type
_entity.pdbx_description
1 polymer ?
#
loop_
_entity_poly.entity_id
_entity_poly.type
_entity_poly.pdbx_seq_one_letter_code
_entity_poly.pdbx_strand_id
1 'polypeptide(L)'
;MGPKSKEYENPSSYKNDEDNDDDGDFVLENVMSEEDIEIETPSRNRKRVSTTRRTPSKPIRSQPLTPSSSKGAGNEPKSQNSSTTRGSAKKQSSKGLEEKLINSYGTHVESLNKGRRLIEIWKYYETAPGQSSFEGQTSSDSKLQTLLNLDGQQLLSYSENPFYLFEVKNLSISFHFESPQQVEPCQPVNPFKENPQKSGFVVNTGIPLSSVSWLPTNKETQFLAVGGMLKFSETTESVFMRTSGRNQIQLWKLENKTNFKSEFILYHDWGSVLQLEWCPTISVEDSILGFLAVVCSDGKLRVLRVPRSPVKFHVFVEQADFTFGFNDSLISCCTWVSPEHGDIHQILVGCSNGYLALWDILSSQECPLFYIPYHDSYIHNVVQCLDDFPWLFLTTAFDCYTRIFDIRDPIIDNRPLSHKRDICYTITWNNMLQSIISCSESQSVVIESLRGTSTQLLDERNGSIISLSNSKFHPFVACAASDGIVTIVNPFRLLGFSHKQKANVHRIFQLEYSEKQDSYRMLDGFRPRLPKAKKLDMYIYPWQIQVNKVEWNGNKGYAGWLASGMACGILRVEDLSAVERR
;
A
#
# COMPACT_ATOMS: atom_id res chain seq x y z
N MET A 1 -5.42 -37.40 16.88
CA MET A 1 -4.16 -37.85 16.26
C MET A 1 -3.42 -36.61 15.80
N GLY A 2 -2.23 -36.31 16.34
CA GLY A 2 -1.43 -35.16 15.90
C GLY A 2 -0.46 -35.54 14.78
N PRO A 3 -0.16 -34.65 13.83
CA PRO A 3 0.94 -34.85 12.89
C PRO A 3 2.28 -34.82 13.64
N LYS A 4 3.23 -35.66 13.23
CA LYS A 4 4.60 -35.61 13.77
C LYS A 4 5.31 -34.39 13.17
N SER A 5 5.90 -33.56 14.03
CA SER A 5 6.95 -32.64 13.60
C SER A 5 8.13 -33.44 13.05
N LYS A 6 8.74 -32.95 11.96
CA LYS A 6 10.12 -33.29 11.62
C LYS A 6 11.04 -32.28 12.30
N GLU A 7 12.14 -32.76 12.85
CA GLU A 7 13.26 -31.91 13.21
C GLU A 7 13.85 -31.30 11.92
N TYR A 8 14.15 -30.00 11.94
CA TYR A 8 14.84 -29.31 10.86
C TYR A 8 16.30 -29.09 11.27
N GLU A 9 17.23 -29.60 10.48
CA GLU A 9 18.67 -29.45 10.71
C GLU A 9 19.16 -28.06 10.31
N ASN A 10 20.06 -27.48 11.11
CA ASN A 10 20.94 -26.32 10.86
C ASN A 10 20.50 -25.27 9.79
N PRO A 11 20.10 -24.05 10.18
CA PRO A 11 19.87 -22.93 9.26
C PRO A 11 21.18 -22.30 8.72
N SER A 12 22.20 -23.12 8.43
CA SER A 12 23.54 -22.67 8.01
C SER A 12 23.85 -22.84 6.53
N SER A 13 22.85 -23.20 5.70
CA SER A 13 22.99 -23.37 4.26
C SER A 13 22.05 -22.45 3.47
N TYR A 14 22.29 -21.13 3.55
CA TYR A 14 22.02 -20.29 2.40
C TYR A 14 22.94 -20.75 1.27
N LYS A 15 22.43 -21.61 0.39
CA LYS A 15 23.00 -21.74 -0.94
C LYS A 15 22.72 -20.43 -1.66
N ASN A 16 23.76 -19.83 -2.23
CA ASN A 16 23.57 -19.01 -3.40
C ASN A 16 23.12 -19.96 -4.51
N ASP A 17 21.81 -20.06 -4.73
CA ASP A 17 21.31 -20.48 -6.03
C ASP A 17 21.60 -19.31 -6.99
N GLU A 18 22.83 -19.32 -7.50
CA GLU A 18 23.24 -18.54 -8.67
C GLU A 18 22.44 -19.09 -9.86
N ASP A 19 21.21 -18.58 -10.02
CA ASP A 19 20.38 -18.70 -11.22
C ASP A 19 21.23 -18.20 -12.41
N ASN A 20 22.02 -19.09 -13.02
CA ASN A 20 22.78 -18.90 -14.24
C ASN A 20 21.81 -18.93 -15.45
N ASP A 21 20.78 -18.09 -15.39
CA ASP A 21 19.86 -17.82 -16.49
C ASP A 21 20.57 -16.85 -17.46
N ASP A 22 21.03 -17.39 -18.59
CA ASP A 22 21.64 -16.66 -19.73
C ASP A 22 20.57 -15.86 -20.51
N ASP A 23 19.85 -14.99 -19.80
CA ASP A 23 18.83 -14.07 -20.33
C ASP A 23 19.52 -12.92 -21.09
N GLY A 24 19.89 -13.18 -22.36
CA GLY A 24 20.66 -12.28 -23.22
C GLY A 24 20.03 -10.89 -23.47
N ASP A 25 20.87 -9.94 -23.88
CA ASP A 25 20.57 -8.50 -23.95
C ASP A 25 19.33 -8.15 -24.78
N PHE A 26 18.20 -7.92 -24.10
CA PHE A 26 16.99 -7.37 -24.71
C PHE A 26 17.07 -5.84 -24.83
N VAL A 27 17.86 -5.36 -25.80
CA VAL A 27 17.84 -3.96 -26.25
C VAL A 27 16.51 -3.68 -26.93
N LEU A 28 15.71 -2.76 -26.36
CA LEU A 28 14.36 -2.47 -26.82
C LEU A 28 14.36 -1.42 -27.96
N GLU A 29 15.09 -1.72 -29.04
CA GLU A 29 15.02 -0.96 -30.28
C GLU A 29 13.87 -1.41 -31.18
N ASN A 30 13.09 -0.44 -31.69
CA ASN A 30 12.38 -0.51 -32.96
C ASN A 30 11.37 -1.67 -33.17
N VAL A 31 10.34 -1.77 -32.32
CA VAL A 31 9.06 -2.38 -32.72
C VAL A 31 7.87 -1.53 -32.27
N MET A 32 7.30 -0.75 -33.21
CA MET A 32 5.85 -0.54 -33.44
C MET A 32 5.66 0.53 -34.52
N SER A 33 5.65 0.12 -35.79
CA SER A 33 5.18 0.93 -36.92
C SER A 33 3.65 1.03 -36.93
N GLU A 34 3.10 2.17 -37.37
CA GLU A 34 1.67 2.47 -37.33
C GLU A 34 0.86 1.84 -38.49
N GLU A 35 0.79 0.51 -38.53
CA GLU A 35 -0.08 -0.22 -39.48
C GLU A 35 -0.97 -1.24 -38.71
N ASP A 36 -2.24 -1.41 -39.15
CA ASP A 36 -3.33 -2.27 -38.60
C ASP A 36 -4.46 -1.66 -37.71
N ILE A 37 -4.86 -0.38 -37.88
CA ILE A 37 -6.23 0.07 -37.48
C ILE A 37 -6.91 0.96 -38.56
N GLU A 38 -7.07 0.45 -39.77
CA GLU A 38 -8.13 0.94 -40.67
C GLU A 38 -9.46 0.24 -40.33
N ILE A 39 -10.34 0.94 -39.59
CA ILE A 39 -11.73 0.51 -39.40
C ILE A 39 -12.62 1.39 -40.28
N GLU A 40 -12.93 0.89 -41.49
CA GLU A 40 -13.81 1.58 -42.43
C GLU A 40 -15.18 1.88 -41.80
N THR A 41 -15.64 3.13 -41.96
CA THR A 41 -17.01 3.51 -41.58
C THR A 41 -17.96 3.25 -42.77
N PRO A 42 -19.09 2.54 -42.57
CA PRO A 42 -19.93 2.09 -43.68
C PRO A 42 -20.77 3.24 -44.26
N SER A 43 -20.21 3.95 -45.24
CA SER A 43 -20.95 4.96 -46.01
C SER A 43 -21.99 4.31 -46.94
N ARG A 44 -23.12 5.01 -47.15
CA ARG A 44 -24.22 4.52 -47.99
C ARG A 44 -23.88 4.68 -49.49
N ASN A 45 -23.89 3.61 -50.29
CA ASN A 45 -24.81 3.50 -51.45
C ASN A 45 -24.79 2.20 -52.30
N ARG A 46 -25.99 1.66 -52.51
CA ARG A 46 -26.57 1.05 -53.73
C ARG A 46 -25.66 0.37 -54.81
N LYS A 47 -25.76 -0.97 -54.86
CA LYS A 47 -25.97 -1.83 -56.06
C LYS A 47 -25.04 -1.67 -57.30
N ARG A 48 -24.19 -2.68 -57.58
CA ARG A 48 -24.41 -3.68 -58.68
C ARG A 48 -23.34 -4.79 -58.78
N VAL A 49 -23.84 -6.04 -58.77
CA VAL A 49 -23.43 -7.26 -59.51
C VAL A 49 -22.03 -7.34 -60.15
N SER A 50 -21.28 -8.40 -59.79
CA SER A 50 -20.37 -9.14 -60.69
C SER A 50 -20.53 -10.65 -60.45
N THR A 51 -20.22 -11.51 -61.44
CA THR A 51 -20.44 -12.98 -61.34
C THR A 51 -19.42 -13.82 -62.12
N THR A 52 -18.87 -14.86 -61.47
CA THR A 52 -18.03 -15.94 -62.06
C THR A 52 -16.67 -15.49 -62.63
N ARG A 53 -15.67 -16.35 -62.93
CA ARG A 53 -15.68 -17.81 -63.23
C ARG A 53 -14.27 -18.45 -63.10
N ARG A 54 -14.23 -19.80 -63.02
CA ARG A 54 -13.13 -20.76 -63.33
C ARG A 54 -12.28 -21.37 -62.19
N THR A 55 -12.62 -22.63 -61.88
CA THR A 55 -11.77 -23.79 -61.50
C THR A 55 -11.35 -24.54 -62.81
N PRO A 56 -10.89 -25.83 -62.90
CA PRO A 56 -10.65 -26.89 -61.88
C PRO A 56 -9.48 -27.92 -62.07
N SER A 57 -9.22 -28.71 -61.01
CA SER A 57 -8.78 -30.14 -61.00
C SER A 57 -8.97 -30.73 -59.56
N LYS A 58 -9.13 -32.02 -59.18
CA LYS A 58 -9.29 -33.39 -59.79
C LYS A 58 -8.04 -34.30 -60.00
N PRO A 59 -8.15 -35.66 -59.83
CA PRO A 59 -9.04 -36.42 -58.91
C PRO A 59 -8.58 -37.85 -58.40
N ILE A 60 -9.31 -38.38 -57.38
CA ILE A 60 -9.78 -39.81 -57.16
C ILE A 60 -8.85 -40.97 -56.73
N ARG A 61 -9.19 -41.54 -55.54
CA ARG A 61 -9.37 -42.99 -55.14
C ARG A 61 -10.00 -43.02 -53.72
N SER A 62 -10.92 -43.86 -53.20
CA SER A 62 -11.65 -45.13 -53.54
C SER A 62 -10.96 -46.46 -53.14
N GLN A 63 -11.58 -47.49 -52.51
CA GLN A 63 -12.99 -47.81 -52.10
C GLN A 63 -13.07 -48.54 -50.70
N PRO A 64 -14.26 -48.76 -50.08
CA PRO A 64 -14.48 -49.45 -48.78
C PRO A 64 -15.30 -50.77 -48.88
N LEU A 65 -15.61 -51.46 -47.74
CA LEU A 65 -16.95 -52.04 -47.37
C LEU A 65 -17.00 -53.07 -46.19
N THR A 66 -18.21 -53.20 -45.60
CA THR A 66 -18.85 -54.31 -44.80
C THR A 66 -19.08 -54.14 -43.27
N PRO A 67 -20.34 -54.29 -42.78
CA PRO A 67 -20.69 -54.29 -41.34
C PRO A 67 -21.59 -55.45 -40.84
N SER A 68 -21.53 -55.79 -39.53
CA SER A 68 -22.57 -56.55 -38.78
C SER A 68 -22.30 -56.53 -37.24
N SER A 69 -23.14 -57.08 -36.34
CA SER A 69 -24.54 -56.73 -36.03
C SER A 69 -25.03 -57.37 -34.69
N SER A 70 -26.03 -56.76 -34.02
CA SER A 70 -26.87 -57.34 -32.93
C SER A 70 -26.20 -57.58 -31.55
N LYS A 71 -26.87 -57.66 -30.37
CA LYS A 71 -28.29 -57.43 -29.95
C LYS A 71 -28.40 -57.33 -28.39
N GLY A 72 -29.49 -56.72 -27.87
CA GLY A 72 -29.91 -56.77 -26.44
C GLY A 72 -29.77 -55.43 -25.68
N ALA A 73 -30.79 -54.71 -25.16
CA ALA A 73 -32.26 -54.78 -25.05
C ALA A 73 -32.84 -55.03 -23.62
N GLY A 74 -33.83 -54.20 -23.23
CA GLY A 74 -34.49 -54.11 -21.91
C GLY A 74 -34.34 -52.69 -21.31
N ASN A 75 -35.27 -51.74 -21.45
CA ASN A 75 -36.63 -51.59 -20.85
C ASN A 75 -36.58 -51.17 -19.36
N GLU A 76 -37.33 -50.17 -18.86
CA GLU A 76 -38.42 -49.35 -19.44
C GLU A 76 -38.50 -47.92 -18.82
N PRO A 77 -39.28 -46.95 -19.38
CA PRO A 77 -39.13 -45.51 -19.08
C PRO A 77 -40.39 -44.78 -18.52
N LYS A 78 -40.18 -43.53 -18.06
CA LYS A 78 -41.07 -42.33 -17.95
C LYS A 78 -40.50 -41.42 -16.82
N SER A 79 -40.67 -40.10 -16.77
CA SER A 79 -41.50 -39.17 -17.55
C SER A 79 -40.70 -38.02 -18.20
N GLN A 80 -41.37 -37.15 -18.95
CA GLN A 80 -40.77 -36.09 -19.77
C GLN A 80 -40.47 -34.80 -18.98
N ASN A 81 -39.40 -34.10 -19.37
CA ASN A 81 -39.47 -32.65 -19.59
C ASN A 81 -38.40 -32.18 -20.59
N SER A 82 -38.59 -31.01 -21.21
CA SER A 82 -37.92 -30.64 -22.46
C SER A 82 -36.44 -30.26 -22.31
N SER A 83 -35.55 -30.98 -23.01
CA SER A 83 -34.14 -30.57 -23.20
C SER A 83 -33.97 -29.74 -24.48
N THR A 84 -33.80 -28.42 -24.34
CA THR A 84 -33.39 -27.57 -25.47
C THR A 84 -31.95 -27.87 -25.90
N THR A 85 -31.72 -27.77 -27.22
CA THR A 85 -30.46 -28.07 -27.92
C THR A 85 -29.21 -27.52 -27.25
N ARG A 86 -28.19 -28.38 -27.06
CA ARG A 86 -26.83 -27.99 -26.67
C ARG A 86 -26.22 -27.02 -27.69
N GLY A 87 -26.26 -25.73 -27.39
CA GLY A 87 -25.42 -24.73 -28.06
C GLY A 87 -23.94 -24.98 -27.72
N SER A 88 -23.05 -24.82 -28.70
CA SER A 88 -21.60 -24.94 -28.51
C SER A 88 -21.08 -23.93 -27.49
N ALA A 89 -20.11 -24.34 -26.66
CA ALA A 89 -19.43 -23.44 -25.73
C ALA A 89 -18.82 -22.25 -26.50
N LYS A 90 -19.39 -21.05 -26.30
CA LYS A 90 -18.81 -19.82 -26.84
C LYS A 90 -17.44 -19.62 -26.21
N LYS A 91 -16.39 -19.49 -27.03
CA LYS A 91 -15.15 -18.85 -26.59
C LYS A 91 -15.53 -17.49 -26.01
N GLN A 92 -15.20 -17.24 -24.75
CA GLN A 92 -15.26 -15.88 -24.21
C GLN A 92 -14.25 -15.05 -25.01
N SER A 93 -14.73 -14.03 -25.72
CA SER A 93 -13.87 -13.02 -26.33
C SER A 93 -13.06 -12.35 -25.23
N SER A 94 -11.78 -12.09 -25.49
CA SER A 94 -10.89 -11.41 -24.53
C SER A 94 -11.51 -10.10 -24.08
N LYS A 95 -11.75 -9.97 -22.76
CA LYS A 95 -12.31 -8.77 -22.14
C LYS A 95 -11.54 -7.53 -22.58
N GLY A 96 -12.24 -6.57 -23.17
CA GLY A 96 -11.63 -5.41 -23.82
C GLY A 96 -11.04 -4.40 -22.82
N LEU A 97 -10.14 -3.54 -23.31
CA LEU A 97 -9.69 -2.34 -22.60
C LEU A 97 -10.89 -1.52 -22.08
N GLU A 98 -11.89 -1.33 -22.94
CA GLU A 98 -13.13 -0.62 -22.61
C GLU A 98 -13.93 -1.31 -21.48
N GLU A 99 -13.93 -2.64 -21.40
CA GLU A 99 -14.61 -3.36 -20.31
C GLU A 99 -13.87 -3.16 -18.97
N LYS A 100 -12.52 -3.20 -18.98
CA LYS A 100 -11.72 -2.86 -17.80
C LYS A 100 -11.99 -1.42 -17.34
N LEU A 101 -12.06 -0.47 -18.27
CA LEU A 101 -12.38 0.94 -18.03
C LEU A 101 -13.78 1.12 -17.44
N ILE A 102 -14.81 0.50 -18.04
CA ILE A 102 -16.21 0.59 -17.56
C ILE A 102 -16.36 0.01 -16.16
N ASN A 103 -15.67 -1.09 -15.83
CA ASN A 103 -15.71 -1.59 -14.46
C ASN A 103 -14.94 -0.64 -13.50
N SER A 104 -13.74 -0.17 -13.89
CA SER A 104 -12.91 0.69 -13.04
C SER A 104 -13.53 2.07 -12.77
N TYR A 105 -14.16 2.71 -13.76
CA TYR A 105 -14.68 4.09 -13.66
C TYR A 105 -16.21 4.21 -13.76
N GLY A 106 -16.92 3.10 -14.00
CA GLY A 106 -18.35 3.08 -14.26
C GLY A 106 -18.70 3.46 -15.70
N THR A 107 -19.99 3.61 -15.99
CA THR A 107 -20.52 4.01 -17.31
C THR A 107 -20.62 5.53 -17.50
N HIS A 108 -20.17 6.34 -16.52
CA HIS A 108 -20.27 7.79 -16.58
C HIS A 108 -19.20 8.37 -17.52
N VAL A 109 -19.63 9.19 -18.50
CA VAL A 109 -18.79 9.63 -19.62
C VAL A 109 -17.57 10.42 -19.16
N GLU A 110 -17.73 11.31 -18.18
CA GLU A 110 -16.63 12.12 -17.65
C GLU A 110 -15.61 11.26 -16.89
N SER A 111 -16.10 10.30 -16.09
CA SER A 111 -15.29 9.36 -15.31
C SER A 111 -14.51 8.40 -16.22
N LEU A 112 -15.13 7.90 -17.29
CA LEU A 112 -14.46 7.13 -18.34
C LEU A 112 -13.37 7.95 -19.05
N ASN A 113 -13.65 9.22 -19.37
CA ASN A 113 -12.68 10.09 -20.03
C ASN A 113 -11.53 10.51 -19.10
N LYS A 114 -11.79 10.67 -17.78
CA LYS A 114 -10.74 10.77 -16.75
C LYS A 114 -9.84 9.53 -16.76
N GLY A 115 -10.43 8.34 -16.75
CA GLY A 115 -9.71 7.07 -16.80
C GLY A 115 -8.87 6.86 -18.06
N ARG A 116 -9.40 7.19 -19.25
CA ARG A 116 -8.67 7.12 -20.53
C ARG A 116 -7.42 8.01 -20.52
N ARG A 117 -7.56 9.29 -20.14
CA ARG A 117 -6.45 10.24 -20.05
C ARG A 117 -5.37 9.76 -19.06
N LEU A 118 -5.78 9.24 -17.90
CA LEU A 118 -4.84 8.70 -16.91
C LEU A 118 -4.10 7.46 -17.44
N ILE A 119 -4.78 6.55 -18.15
CA ILE A 119 -4.13 5.43 -18.86
C ILE A 119 -3.11 5.94 -19.88
N GLU A 120 -3.48 6.90 -20.72
CA GLU A 120 -2.64 7.42 -21.81
C GLU A 120 -1.34 8.04 -21.29
N ILE A 121 -1.41 8.78 -20.19
CA ILE A 121 -0.24 9.36 -19.50
C ILE A 121 0.57 8.27 -18.79
N TRP A 122 -0.07 7.49 -17.90
CA TRP A 122 0.66 6.71 -16.90
C TRP A 122 1.15 5.34 -17.36
N LYS A 123 0.59 4.75 -18.42
CA LYS A 123 0.98 3.39 -18.87
C LYS A 123 2.47 3.29 -19.26
N TYR A 124 3.08 4.39 -19.69
CA TYR A 124 4.48 4.43 -20.13
C TYR A 124 5.49 4.55 -18.98
N TYR A 125 5.09 4.96 -17.78
CA TYR A 125 6.01 5.09 -16.65
C TYR A 125 6.33 3.71 -16.07
N GLU A 126 7.55 3.24 -16.33
CA GLU A 126 8.08 1.91 -15.95
C GLU A 126 8.38 1.81 -14.44
N THR A 127 9.29 2.66 -13.94
CA THR A 127 9.98 2.45 -12.66
C THR A 127 9.89 3.60 -11.66
N ALA A 128 9.36 4.76 -12.06
CA ALA A 128 9.32 5.95 -11.20
C ALA A 128 8.24 6.94 -11.66
N PRO A 129 7.66 7.73 -10.75
CA PRO A 129 6.89 8.91 -11.13
C PRO A 129 7.87 10.04 -11.47
N GLY A 130 8.22 10.18 -12.75
CA GLY A 130 9.25 11.13 -13.21
C GLY A 130 8.95 12.58 -12.79
N GLN A 131 9.99 13.32 -12.36
CA GLN A 131 9.89 14.60 -11.66
C GLN A 131 8.94 15.64 -12.31
N SER A 132 8.88 15.70 -13.64
CA SER A 132 8.00 16.61 -14.39
C SER A 132 6.50 16.42 -14.08
N SER A 133 6.10 15.25 -13.57
CA SER A 133 4.72 14.95 -13.15
C SER A 133 4.18 15.86 -12.04
N PHE A 134 5.05 16.53 -11.28
CA PHE A 134 4.67 17.33 -10.11
C PHE A 134 4.63 18.84 -10.37
N GLU A 135 4.96 19.26 -11.59
CA GLU A 135 4.95 20.66 -12.00
C GLU A 135 3.51 21.12 -12.36
N GLY A 136 3.21 22.41 -12.19
CA GLY A 136 1.97 23.03 -12.68
C GLY A 136 0.69 22.89 -11.83
N GLN A 137 0.38 21.74 -11.20
CA GLN A 137 -0.94 21.55 -10.55
C GLN A 137 -1.11 22.32 -9.22
N THR A 138 -2.04 23.27 -9.11
CA THR A 138 -2.37 23.93 -7.83
C THR A 138 -3.38 23.09 -7.03
N SER A 139 -3.03 22.71 -5.80
CA SER A 139 -3.95 22.11 -4.84
C SER A 139 -4.92 23.16 -4.28
N SER A 140 -6.14 22.74 -3.95
CA SER A 140 -7.06 23.51 -3.11
C SER A 140 -6.65 23.41 -1.64
N ASP A 141 -6.20 24.51 -1.04
CA ASP A 141 -5.85 24.57 0.38
C ASP A 141 -7.10 24.48 1.27
N SER A 142 -7.33 23.33 1.91
CA SER A 142 -8.10 23.28 3.16
C SER A 142 -7.26 23.89 4.30
N LYS A 143 -7.92 24.55 5.27
CA LYS A 143 -7.27 25.33 6.33
C LYS A 143 -7.97 25.08 7.65
N LEU A 144 -7.27 24.52 8.64
CA LEU A 144 -7.82 24.37 9.99
C LEU A 144 -7.91 25.75 10.63
N GLN A 145 -9.13 26.28 10.75
CA GLN A 145 -9.39 27.50 11.54
C GLN A 145 -10.07 27.15 12.86
N THR A 146 -10.93 26.13 12.89
CA THR A 146 -11.77 25.85 14.06
C THR A 146 -11.01 25.12 15.17
N LEU A 147 -10.16 24.14 14.82
CA LEU A 147 -9.38 23.35 15.79
C LEU A 147 -8.31 24.15 16.58
N LEU A 148 -7.92 25.34 16.10
CA LEU A 148 -6.86 26.14 16.73
C LEU A 148 -7.28 26.74 18.08
N ASN A 149 -8.57 27.03 18.26
CA ASN A 149 -9.12 27.76 19.42
C ASN A 149 -9.40 26.87 20.65
N LEU A 150 -8.79 25.69 20.74
CA LEU A 150 -9.04 24.70 21.80
C LEU A 150 -7.82 24.60 22.71
N ASP A 151 -8.00 24.81 24.01
CA ASP A 151 -6.96 24.61 25.03
C ASP A 151 -7.06 23.21 25.65
N GLY A 152 -5.93 22.57 25.93
CA GLY A 152 -5.91 21.24 26.56
C GLY A 152 -4.55 20.55 26.67
N GLN A 153 -3.61 20.83 25.78
CA GLN A 153 -2.27 20.23 25.83
C GLN A 153 -1.45 20.67 27.04
N GLN A 154 -0.62 19.76 27.57
CA GLN A 154 0.44 20.10 28.52
C GLN A 154 1.76 19.45 28.06
N LEU A 155 2.75 20.30 27.78
CA LEU A 155 4.06 19.94 27.21
C LEU A 155 5.19 20.40 28.13
N LEU A 156 6.08 19.49 28.54
CA LEU A 156 7.23 19.78 29.40
C LEU A 156 8.53 19.68 28.61
N SER A 157 9.32 20.77 28.53
CA SER A 157 10.55 20.82 27.72
C SER A 157 11.82 20.61 28.55
N TYR A 158 12.59 19.57 28.24
CA TYR A 158 13.83 19.15 28.91
C TYR A 158 15.08 19.51 28.09
N SER A 159 16.20 19.81 28.77
CA SER A 159 17.49 20.13 28.13
C SER A 159 18.24 18.89 27.65
N GLU A 160 18.07 17.79 28.36
CA GLU A 160 18.67 16.48 28.12
C GLU A 160 17.55 15.45 28.01
N ASN A 161 17.85 14.24 27.54
CA ASN A 161 16.86 13.16 27.48
C ASN A 161 16.40 12.78 28.91
N PRO A 162 15.13 12.98 29.30
CA PRO A 162 14.65 12.60 30.63
C PRO A 162 14.54 11.07 30.82
N PHE A 163 14.71 10.30 29.73
CA PHE A 163 14.64 8.84 29.68
C PHE A 163 15.96 8.22 29.24
N TYR A 164 16.96 8.33 30.13
CA TYR A 164 18.27 7.64 30.05
C TYR A 164 18.20 6.13 29.77
N LEU A 165 17.03 5.50 29.90
CA LEU A 165 16.79 4.08 29.64
C LEU A 165 16.78 3.71 28.14
N PHE A 166 16.68 4.68 27.23
CA PHE A 166 16.80 4.44 25.78
C PHE A 166 18.28 4.35 25.36
N GLU A 167 19.02 3.34 25.85
CA GLU A 167 20.37 3.01 25.37
C GLU A 167 20.30 2.44 23.95
N VAL A 168 20.27 3.32 22.95
CA VAL A 168 20.30 2.94 21.54
C VAL A 168 21.73 2.56 21.14
N LYS A 169 21.90 1.37 20.58
CA LYS A 169 23.17 0.93 19.97
C LYS A 169 23.36 1.53 18.58
N ASN A 170 24.61 1.79 18.20
CA ASN A 170 24.98 2.00 16.81
C ASN A 170 24.64 0.73 16.00
N LEU A 171 24.15 0.90 14.77
CA LEU A 171 23.87 -0.21 13.85
C LEU A 171 25.02 -0.32 12.84
N SER A 172 25.57 -1.52 12.66
CA SER A 172 26.54 -1.78 11.59
C SER A 172 25.80 -2.02 10.29
N ILE A 173 26.00 -1.16 9.28
CA ILE A 173 25.30 -1.22 7.99
C ILE A 173 26.31 -1.09 6.83
N SER A 174 26.35 -2.08 5.93
CA SER A 174 27.02 -1.95 4.62
C SER A 174 26.01 -1.54 3.55
N PHE A 175 26.27 -0.45 2.84
CA PHE A 175 25.54 -0.07 1.64
C PHE A 175 26.17 -0.73 0.41
N HIS A 176 25.37 -1.37 -0.45
CA HIS A 176 25.83 -2.16 -1.59
C HIS A 176 26.93 -3.18 -1.22
N PHE A 177 28.18 -2.89 -1.60
CA PHE A 177 29.38 -3.71 -1.38
C PHE A 177 30.46 -2.95 -0.58
N GLU A 178 30.13 -1.79 0.00
CA GLU A 178 31.02 -1.04 0.89
C GLU A 178 31.31 -1.81 2.19
N SER A 179 32.42 -1.49 2.85
CA SER A 179 32.68 -1.95 4.23
C SER A 179 31.59 -1.44 5.18
N PRO A 180 31.11 -2.26 6.15
CA PRO A 180 30.09 -1.83 7.11
C PRO A 180 30.47 -0.55 7.86
N GLN A 181 29.61 0.47 7.77
CA GLN A 181 29.71 1.73 8.51
C GLN A 181 28.88 1.63 9.81
N GLN A 182 29.30 2.32 10.86
CA GLN A 182 28.52 2.43 12.09
C GLN A 182 27.56 3.61 11.97
N VAL A 183 26.25 3.34 11.98
CA VAL A 183 25.21 4.36 11.89
C VAL A 183 24.73 4.69 13.30
N GLU A 184 25.13 5.87 13.76
CA GLU A 184 24.82 6.38 15.10
C GLU A 184 23.33 6.77 15.23
N PRO A 185 22.75 6.65 16.44
CA PRO A 185 21.38 7.05 16.71
C PRO A 185 21.11 8.51 16.31
N CYS A 186 20.01 8.73 15.60
CA CYS A 186 19.55 10.02 15.10
C CYS A 186 20.55 10.76 14.16
N GLN A 187 21.55 10.08 13.59
CA GLN A 187 22.45 10.65 12.58
C GLN A 187 22.13 10.13 11.16
N PRO A 188 21.66 10.98 10.23
CA PRO A 188 21.40 10.57 8.85
C PRO A 188 22.66 10.36 8.02
N VAL A 189 22.75 9.22 7.37
CA VAL A 189 23.78 8.89 6.38
C VAL A 189 23.13 8.88 5.00
N ASN A 190 23.72 9.59 4.02
CA ASN A 190 23.35 9.42 2.61
C ASN A 190 23.95 8.10 2.08
N PRO A 191 23.15 7.12 1.63
CA PRO A 191 23.65 5.85 1.07
C PRO A 191 24.10 5.97 -0.40
N PHE A 192 23.82 7.09 -1.06
CA PHE A 192 24.02 7.30 -2.49
C PHE A 192 25.17 8.27 -2.81
N LYS A 193 26.21 8.33 -1.95
CA LYS A 193 27.38 9.21 -2.10
C LYS A 193 28.04 9.11 -3.48
N GLU A 194 28.07 7.91 -4.06
CA GLU A 194 28.64 7.63 -5.39
C GLU A 194 27.67 7.90 -6.56
N ASN A 195 26.37 8.08 -6.29
CA ASN A 195 25.34 8.23 -7.33
C ASN A 195 24.57 9.56 -7.15
N PRO A 196 25.08 10.67 -7.72
CA PRO A 196 24.46 11.99 -7.57
C PRO A 196 23.11 12.16 -8.29
N GLN A 197 22.61 11.13 -9.00
CA GLN A 197 21.24 11.12 -9.54
C GLN A 197 20.21 10.60 -8.53
N LYS A 198 20.64 10.00 -7.42
CA LYS A 198 19.77 9.58 -6.32
C LYS A 198 19.92 10.53 -5.12
N SER A 199 18.79 10.94 -4.55
CA SER A 199 18.73 11.68 -3.28
C SER A 199 18.06 10.83 -2.21
N GLY A 200 18.68 10.70 -1.04
CA GLY A 200 18.08 9.98 0.07
C GLY A 200 18.98 9.85 1.29
N PHE A 201 18.39 9.30 2.35
CA PHE A 201 18.95 9.22 3.69
C PHE A 201 18.55 7.91 4.35
N VAL A 202 19.48 7.35 5.13
CA VAL A 202 19.26 6.20 6.01
C VAL A 202 19.65 6.63 7.43
N VAL A 203 18.79 6.32 8.40
CA VAL A 203 18.91 6.77 9.78
C VAL A 203 18.67 5.60 10.73
N ASN A 204 19.53 5.45 11.74
CA ASN A 204 19.23 4.67 12.92
C ASN A 204 18.33 5.50 13.85
N THR A 205 17.03 5.23 13.90
CA THR A 205 16.10 5.96 14.80
C THR A 205 16.18 5.46 16.24
N GLY A 206 16.70 4.25 16.46
CA GLY A 206 16.75 3.61 17.77
C GLY A 206 15.43 3.12 18.35
N ILE A 207 14.35 3.13 17.56
CA ILE A 207 13.04 2.58 17.93
C ILE A 207 12.66 1.55 16.87
N PRO A 208 12.23 0.33 17.22
CA PRO A 208 11.63 -0.60 16.26
C PRO A 208 10.40 0.01 15.58
N LEU A 209 10.58 0.53 14.36
CA LEU A 209 9.57 1.40 13.73
C LEU A 209 8.33 0.60 13.35
N SER A 210 7.17 1.09 13.76
CA SER A 210 5.84 0.56 13.44
C SER A 210 5.07 1.49 12.52
N SER A 211 5.24 2.81 12.71
CA SER A 211 4.57 3.83 11.92
C SER A 211 5.48 4.98 11.55
N VAL A 212 5.21 5.52 10.36
CA VAL A 212 5.83 6.65 9.70
C VAL A 212 4.64 7.46 9.15
N SER A 213 4.67 8.80 9.23
CA SER A 213 3.65 9.65 8.62
C SER A 213 4.18 11.04 8.23
N TRP A 214 3.96 11.47 6.99
CA TRP A 214 4.35 12.77 6.45
C TRP A 214 3.36 13.88 6.80
N LEU A 215 3.87 15.04 7.22
CA LEU A 215 3.06 16.23 7.49
C LEU A 215 2.51 16.82 6.17
N PRO A 216 1.18 17.03 6.04
CA PRO A 216 0.58 17.78 4.95
C PRO A 216 1.03 19.24 4.93
N THR A 217 1.69 19.69 3.86
CA THR A 217 2.13 21.08 3.71
C THR A 217 2.34 21.53 2.27
N ASN A 218 2.17 22.82 2.03
CA ASN A 218 2.53 23.51 0.79
C ASN A 218 3.88 24.25 0.89
N LYS A 219 4.54 24.24 2.05
CA LYS A 219 5.88 24.83 2.28
C LYS A 219 6.96 23.85 1.77
N GLU A 220 8.12 24.38 1.35
CA GLU A 220 9.20 23.52 0.82
C GLU A 220 9.78 22.57 1.88
N THR A 221 9.85 23.01 3.14
CA THR A 221 10.27 22.18 4.27
C THR A 221 9.24 21.09 4.57
N GLN A 222 9.61 19.83 4.36
CA GLN A 222 8.77 18.68 4.73
C GLN A 222 9.08 18.24 6.16
N PHE A 223 8.08 17.64 6.83
CA PHE A 223 8.26 17.01 8.13
C PHE A 223 7.71 15.59 8.11
N LEU A 224 8.34 14.69 8.87
CA LEU A 224 8.02 13.28 8.95
C LEU A 224 8.00 12.86 10.42
N ALA A 225 6.86 12.37 10.90
CA ALA A 225 6.74 11.77 12.22
C ALA A 225 7.05 10.27 12.12
N VAL A 226 7.85 9.74 13.04
CA VAL A 226 8.10 8.30 13.16
C VAL A 226 7.94 7.82 14.60
N GLY A 227 7.40 6.61 14.75
CA GLY A 227 7.11 5.98 16.04
C GLY A 227 7.26 4.47 15.94
N GLY A 228 7.46 3.83 17.09
CA GLY A 228 7.80 2.42 17.15
C GLY A 228 7.29 1.69 18.39
N MET A 229 7.63 0.41 18.48
CA MET A 229 7.30 -0.45 19.61
C MET A 229 8.34 -0.31 20.73
N LEU A 230 7.92 -0.50 21.99
CA LEU A 230 8.80 -0.46 23.17
C LEU A 230 9.98 -1.44 23.04
N LYS A 231 9.70 -2.61 22.46
CA LYS A 231 10.62 -3.69 22.12
C LYS A 231 10.09 -4.40 20.87
N PHE A 232 10.98 -4.98 20.08
CA PHE A 232 10.63 -5.93 19.03
C PHE A 232 11.54 -7.14 19.20
N SER A 233 10.94 -8.33 19.08
CA SER A 233 11.58 -9.62 19.26
C SER A 233 10.65 -10.69 18.71
N GLU A 234 11.13 -11.93 18.61
CA GLU A 234 10.33 -13.09 18.17
C GLU A 234 9.09 -13.32 19.04
N THR A 235 9.14 -12.92 20.31
CA THR A 235 8.01 -12.91 21.24
C THR A 235 7.45 -11.49 21.39
N THR A 236 6.63 -11.06 20.45
CA THR A 236 5.79 -9.86 20.62
C THR A 236 4.63 -10.14 21.58
N GLU A 237 4.18 -9.10 22.29
CA GLU A 237 2.97 -9.17 23.12
C GLU A 237 1.72 -9.22 22.21
N SER A 238 0.66 -9.88 22.69
CA SER A 238 -0.58 -10.02 21.91
C SER A 238 -1.25 -8.66 21.68
N VAL A 239 -1.66 -8.37 20.44
CA VAL A 239 -2.34 -7.11 20.06
C VAL A 239 -3.67 -6.88 20.80
N PHE A 240 -4.22 -7.92 21.45
CA PHE A 240 -5.41 -7.85 22.30
C PHE A 240 -5.10 -7.45 23.75
N MET A 241 -3.83 -7.28 24.12
CA MET A 241 -3.41 -6.89 25.48
C MET A 241 -3.08 -5.39 25.55
N ARG A 242 -3.65 -4.72 26.56
CA ARG A 242 -3.33 -3.33 26.91
C ARG A 242 -1.95 -3.27 27.56
N THR A 243 -0.98 -2.57 26.95
CA THR A 243 0.38 -2.41 27.50
C THR A 243 0.83 -0.95 27.45
N SER A 244 1.44 -0.47 28.54
CA SER A 244 1.91 0.91 28.70
C SER A 244 3.41 0.95 28.99
N GLY A 245 4.03 2.12 28.83
CA GLY A 245 5.48 2.26 29.00
C GLY A 245 6.04 3.50 28.32
N ARG A 246 7.28 3.84 28.69
CA ARG A 246 8.02 4.99 28.16
C ARG A 246 8.43 4.75 26.72
N ASN A 247 8.00 5.63 25.83
CA ASN A 247 8.30 5.60 24.41
C ASN A 247 8.46 7.01 23.84
N GLN A 248 8.77 7.12 22.55
CA GLN A 248 9.02 8.38 21.87
C GLN A 248 8.47 8.40 20.43
N ILE A 249 8.09 9.60 19.99
CA ILE A 249 7.78 9.95 18.60
C ILE A 249 8.83 10.96 18.16
N GLN A 250 9.55 10.68 17.08
CA GLN A 250 10.59 11.57 16.55
C GLN A 250 10.05 12.39 15.39
N LEU A 251 10.34 13.70 15.40
CA LEU A 251 9.97 14.62 14.33
C LEU A 251 11.21 14.91 13.49
N TRP A 252 11.18 14.40 12.27
CA TRP A 252 12.22 14.56 11.25
C TRP A 252 11.84 15.66 10.27
N LYS A 253 12.83 16.32 9.70
CA LYS A 253 12.67 17.48 8.82
C LYS A 253 13.55 17.36 7.59
N LEU A 254 12.96 17.54 6.42
CA LEU A 254 13.64 17.60 5.13
C LEU A 254 13.61 19.04 4.61
N GLU A 255 14.76 19.68 4.59
CA GLU A 255 14.97 20.99 3.99
C GLU A 255 15.56 20.80 2.57
N ASN A 256 14.96 21.48 1.60
CA ASN A 256 15.47 21.69 0.23
C ASN A 256 15.93 20.39 -0.48
N LYS A 257 15.20 19.28 -0.30
CA LYS A 257 15.53 17.92 -0.82
C LYS A 257 16.92 17.36 -0.46
N THR A 258 17.70 18.04 0.38
CA THR A 258 19.15 17.82 0.52
C THR A 258 19.65 17.78 1.96
N ASN A 259 18.90 18.34 2.91
CA ASN A 259 19.24 18.30 4.34
C ASN A 259 18.12 17.60 5.12
N PHE A 260 18.35 16.36 5.55
CA PHE A 260 17.47 15.63 6.45
C PHE A 260 18.06 15.62 7.86
N LYS A 261 17.26 15.96 8.88
CA LYS A 261 17.70 16.04 10.28
C LYS A 261 16.55 15.77 11.26
N SER A 262 16.88 15.40 12.49
CA SER A 262 15.91 15.40 13.59
C SER A 262 15.69 16.83 14.06
N GLU A 263 14.43 17.26 14.19
CA GLU A 263 14.09 18.59 14.71
C GLU A 263 13.83 18.54 16.23
N PHE A 264 13.09 17.52 16.70
CA PHE A 264 12.85 17.25 18.13
C PHE A 264 12.22 15.86 18.37
N ILE A 265 12.12 15.48 19.64
CA ILE A 265 11.54 14.22 20.11
C ILE A 265 10.41 14.50 21.12
N LEU A 266 9.23 13.92 20.88
CA LEU A 266 8.09 13.90 21.79
C LEU A 266 8.07 12.57 22.57
N TYR A 267 8.32 12.61 23.87
CA TYR A 267 8.25 11.45 24.76
C TYR A 267 6.87 11.29 25.40
N HIS A 268 6.49 10.05 25.72
CA HIS A 268 5.21 9.72 26.35
C HIS A 268 5.26 8.38 27.10
N ASP A 269 4.35 8.19 28.07
CA ASP A 269 4.26 6.96 28.90
C ASP A 269 3.17 5.96 28.39
N TRP A 270 2.68 6.13 27.16
CA TRP A 270 1.51 5.43 26.61
C TRP A 270 1.79 4.05 25.96
N GLY A 271 3.03 3.58 25.99
CA GLY A 271 3.44 2.29 25.41
C GLY A 271 3.88 2.36 23.94
N SER A 272 3.82 1.22 23.26
CA SER A 272 4.16 1.09 21.84
C SER A 272 3.25 1.97 20.98
N VAL A 273 3.83 2.75 20.07
CA VAL A 273 3.06 3.44 19.02
C VAL A 273 2.64 2.39 17.99
N LEU A 274 1.36 2.37 17.63
CA LEU A 274 0.79 1.43 16.65
C LEU A 274 0.56 2.13 15.30
N GLN A 275 -0.04 3.32 15.34
CA GLN A 275 -0.28 4.16 14.17
C GLN A 275 -0.01 5.63 14.50
N LEU A 276 0.61 6.32 13.54
CA LEU A 276 0.73 7.77 13.46
C LEU A 276 -0.01 8.23 12.20
N GLU A 277 -0.82 9.29 12.31
CA GLU A 277 -1.51 9.87 11.15
C GLU A 277 -1.71 11.37 11.33
N TRP A 278 -1.04 12.19 10.52
CA TRP A 278 -1.29 13.62 10.50
C TRP A 278 -2.69 13.94 9.97
N CYS A 279 -3.34 14.93 10.57
CA CYS A 279 -4.58 15.49 10.05
C CYS A 279 -4.33 16.02 8.61
N PRO A 280 -5.10 15.59 7.59
CA PRO A 280 -4.88 15.94 6.18
C PRO A 280 -5.28 17.40 5.86
N THR A 281 -4.67 18.37 6.53
CA THR A 281 -4.94 19.81 6.37
C THR A 281 -3.72 20.65 6.79
N ILE A 282 -3.55 21.82 6.16
CA ILE A 282 -2.41 22.72 6.42
C ILE A 282 -2.71 23.59 7.64
N SER A 283 -1.75 23.68 8.58
CA SER A 283 -1.80 24.61 9.72
C SER A 283 -1.80 26.06 9.25
N VAL A 284 -2.74 26.86 9.76
CA VAL A 284 -2.82 28.31 9.49
C VAL A 284 -1.92 29.11 10.43
N GLU A 285 -1.62 28.58 11.61
CA GLU A 285 -0.84 29.27 12.64
C GLU A 285 0.64 28.85 12.56
N ASP A 286 1.55 29.82 12.46
CA ASP A 286 3.01 29.54 12.38
C ASP A 286 3.63 29.04 13.69
N SER A 287 2.91 29.01 14.83
CA SER A 287 3.37 28.35 16.06
C SER A 287 3.18 26.82 16.02
N ILE A 288 2.19 26.34 15.25
CA ILE A 288 1.76 24.94 15.19
C ILE A 288 2.21 24.31 13.87
N LEU A 289 2.79 23.12 13.96
CA LEU A 289 3.19 22.32 12.82
C LEU A 289 1.99 21.66 12.13
N GLY A 290 1.11 21.05 12.93
CA GLY A 290 -0.11 20.37 12.54
C GLY A 290 -0.68 19.56 13.70
N PHE A 291 -1.78 18.83 13.45
CA PHE A 291 -2.36 17.90 14.42
C PHE A 291 -1.99 16.46 14.05
N LEU A 292 -1.46 15.70 15.01
CA LEU A 292 -1.01 14.32 14.83
C LEU A 292 -1.90 13.37 15.65
N ALA A 293 -2.59 12.46 14.98
CA ALA A 293 -3.24 11.32 15.63
C ALA A 293 -2.22 10.24 15.98
N VAL A 294 -2.34 9.67 17.18
CA VAL A 294 -1.45 8.66 17.75
C VAL A 294 -2.30 7.55 18.36
N VAL A 295 -2.21 6.33 17.83
CA VAL A 295 -2.79 5.13 18.45
C VAL A 295 -1.68 4.38 19.17
N CYS A 296 -1.88 4.05 20.46
CA CYS A 296 -0.89 3.35 21.29
C CYS A 296 -1.40 2.02 21.83
N SER A 297 -0.47 1.15 22.27
CA SER A 297 -0.76 -0.13 22.91
C SER A 297 -1.50 -0.04 24.24
N ASP A 298 -1.64 1.15 24.83
CA ASP A 298 -2.60 1.37 25.93
C ASP A 298 -4.07 1.33 25.47
N GLY A 299 -4.30 1.16 24.17
CA GLY A 299 -5.62 1.00 23.55
C GLY A 299 -6.39 2.31 23.42
N LYS A 300 -5.69 3.45 23.46
CA LYS A 300 -6.27 4.79 23.31
C LYS A 300 -5.72 5.49 22.08
N LEU A 301 -6.59 6.28 21.46
CA LEU A 301 -6.26 7.27 20.45
C LEU A 301 -5.97 8.60 21.16
N ARG A 302 -4.93 9.31 20.73
CA ARG A 302 -4.64 10.67 21.16
C ARG A 302 -4.46 11.58 19.95
N VAL A 303 -4.78 12.85 20.11
CA VAL A 303 -4.50 13.89 19.12
C VAL A 303 -3.58 14.91 19.77
N LEU A 304 -2.48 15.23 19.08
CA LEU A 304 -1.44 16.15 19.52
C LEU A 304 -1.35 17.34 18.58
N ARG A 305 -1.54 18.54 19.11
CA ARG A 305 -1.06 19.78 18.51
C ARG A 305 0.47 19.78 18.54
N VAL A 306 1.14 19.56 17.41
CA VAL A 306 2.61 19.47 17.38
C VAL A 306 3.19 20.88 17.21
N PRO A 307 4.11 21.36 18.07
CA PRO A 307 4.70 22.68 17.93
C PRO A 307 5.63 22.75 16.70
N ARG A 308 5.66 23.89 16.01
CA ARG A 308 6.52 24.11 14.83
C ARG A 308 8.01 24.13 15.18
N SER A 309 8.36 24.69 16.32
CA SER A 309 9.72 24.78 16.82
C SER A 309 9.68 24.86 18.36
N PRO A 310 9.80 23.73 19.09
CA PRO A 310 9.81 23.77 20.55
C PRO A 310 11.08 24.44 21.08
N VAL A 311 11.01 24.93 22.33
CA VAL A 311 12.12 25.62 23.00
C VAL A 311 13.35 24.72 23.20
N LYS A 312 13.16 23.39 23.20
CA LYS A 312 14.21 22.39 23.39
C LYS A 312 13.94 21.14 22.54
N PHE A 313 14.99 20.39 22.24
CA PHE A 313 14.95 19.17 21.43
C PHE A 313 14.20 18.00 22.09
N HIS A 314 14.14 17.96 23.43
CA HIS A 314 13.44 16.93 24.19
C HIS A 314 12.18 17.50 24.84
N VAL A 315 11.00 16.99 24.47
CA VAL A 315 9.71 17.42 25.02
C VAL A 315 8.94 16.18 25.49
N PHE A 316 8.38 16.20 26.70
CA PHE A 316 7.44 15.19 27.19
C PHE A 316 6.01 15.69 27.03
N VAL A 317 5.12 14.81 26.58
CA VAL A 317 3.67 15.08 26.50
C VAL A 317 3.02 14.54 27.77
N GLU A 318 2.78 15.44 28.73
CA GLU A 318 2.07 15.12 29.97
C GLU A 318 0.57 14.94 29.71
N GLN A 319 -0.01 15.85 28.92
CA GLN A 319 -1.40 15.76 28.47
C GLN A 319 -1.50 16.03 26.96
N ALA A 320 -2.13 15.10 26.24
CA ALA A 320 -2.57 15.28 24.86
C ALA A 320 -3.82 16.17 24.81
N ASP A 321 -4.00 16.96 23.74
CA ASP A 321 -5.18 17.84 23.58
C ASP A 321 -6.49 17.05 23.68
N PHE A 322 -6.52 15.88 23.03
CA PHE A 322 -7.66 14.97 23.06
C PHE A 322 -7.17 13.54 23.30
N THR A 323 -7.90 12.77 24.12
CA THR A 323 -7.62 11.36 24.42
C THR A 323 -8.93 10.57 24.38
N PHE A 324 -9.07 9.71 23.37
CA PHE A 324 -10.25 8.87 23.14
C PHE A 324 -9.94 7.40 23.43
N GLY A 325 -10.92 6.63 23.88
CA GLY A 325 -10.75 5.20 24.14
C GLY A 325 -11.90 4.60 24.94
N PHE A 326 -11.87 3.28 25.11
CA PHE A 326 -12.86 2.52 25.87
C PHE A 326 -12.21 1.82 27.07
N ASN A 327 -13.02 1.53 28.10
CA ASN A 327 -12.57 0.73 29.24
C ASN A 327 -12.30 -0.71 28.78
N ASP A 328 -13.29 -1.31 28.11
CA ASP A 328 -13.37 -2.74 27.80
C ASP A 328 -12.93 -3.11 26.36
N SER A 329 -12.40 -2.14 25.61
CA SER A 329 -11.86 -2.36 24.26
C SER A 329 -10.65 -1.46 23.99
N LEU A 330 -9.76 -1.93 23.12
CA LEU A 330 -8.59 -1.20 22.64
C LEU A 330 -8.88 -0.62 21.26
N ILE A 331 -8.61 0.67 21.05
CA ILE A 331 -8.52 1.26 19.71
C ILE A 331 -7.27 0.69 19.03
N SER A 332 -7.42 0.19 17.81
CA SER A 332 -6.40 -0.57 17.07
C SER A 332 -5.84 0.18 15.86
N CYS A 333 -6.66 0.98 15.18
CA CYS A 333 -6.30 1.81 14.05
C CYS A 333 -7.27 3.00 13.91
N CYS A 334 -6.84 4.10 13.30
CA CYS A 334 -7.68 5.28 13.03
C CYS A 334 -7.65 5.69 11.55
N THR A 335 -8.52 6.64 11.18
CA THR A 335 -8.29 7.55 10.05
C THR A 335 -9.05 8.87 10.23
N TRP A 336 -8.49 9.97 9.75
CA TRP A 336 -9.16 11.28 9.74
C TRP A 336 -10.25 11.34 8.67
N VAL A 337 -11.48 11.64 9.08
CA VAL A 337 -12.62 11.79 8.16
C VAL A 337 -12.52 13.13 7.44
N SER A 338 -12.07 13.10 6.18
CA SER A 338 -11.97 14.28 5.33
C SER A 338 -13.29 14.51 4.60
N PRO A 339 -14.09 15.54 4.92
CA PRO A 339 -15.35 15.80 4.21
C PRO A 339 -15.08 16.40 2.83
N GLU A 340 -16.10 16.38 1.97
CA GLU A 340 -16.06 17.05 0.65
C GLU A 340 -15.88 18.58 0.80
N HIS A 341 -16.50 19.16 1.83
CA HIS A 341 -16.42 20.58 2.20
C HIS A 341 -16.37 20.73 3.73
N GLY A 342 -15.56 21.65 4.25
CA GLY A 342 -15.45 21.97 5.68
C GLY A 342 -14.08 21.70 6.29
N ASP A 343 -13.93 22.01 7.59
CA ASP A 343 -12.73 21.68 8.38
C ASP A 343 -12.68 20.17 8.67
N ILE A 344 -11.48 19.63 8.92
CA ILE A 344 -11.30 18.23 9.31
C ILE A 344 -11.26 18.14 10.83
N HIS A 345 -12.33 17.59 11.43
CA HIS A 345 -12.52 17.53 12.88
C HIS A 345 -13.04 16.19 13.41
N GLN A 346 -13.28 15.22 12.52
CA GLN A 346 -13.80 13.90 12.86
C GLN A 346 -12.74 12.81 12.66
N ILE A 347 -12.70 11.82 13.56
CA ILE A 347 -11.81 10.66 13.48
C ILE A 347 -12.63 9.38 13.63
N LEU A 348 -12.52 8.51 12.65
CA LEU A 348 -13.08 7.16 12.64
C LEU A 348 -12.01 6.17 13.11
N VAL A 349 -12.37 5.19 13.95
CA VAL A 349 -11.43 4.18 14.46
C VAL A 349 -11.97 2.77 14.32
N GLY A 350 -11.04 1.84 14.13
CA GLY A 350 -11.23 0.41 14.36
C GLY A 350 -10.88 0.03 15.79
N CYS A 351 -11.57 -0.98 16.31
CA CYS A 351 -11.32 -1.54 17.64
C CYS A 351 -10.93 -3.02 17.59
N SER A 352 -10.16 -3.43 18.59
CA SER A 352 -9.76 -4.82 18.86
C SER A 352 -10.92 -5.81 19.00
N ASN A 353 -12.12 -5.35 19.40
CA ASN A 353 -13.34 -6.16 19.52
C ASN A 353 -14.25 -6.14 18.28
N GLY A 354 -13.78 -5.64 17.12
CA GLY A 354 -14.56 -5.67 15.88
C GLY A 354 -15.58 -4.53 15.71
N TYR A 355 -15.59 -3.56 16.62
CA TYR A 355 -16.46 -2.39 16.54
C TYR A 355 -15.77 -1.21 15.84
N LEU A 356 -16.56 -0.39 15.15
CA LEU A 356 -16.17 0.94 14.69
C LEU A 356 -16.72 2.03 15.62
N ALA A 357 -15.96 3.10 15.82
CA ALA A 357 -16.44 4.33 16.44
C ALA A 357 -15.98 5.59 15.71
N LEU A 358 -16.83 6.61 15.72
CA LEU A 358 -16.57 7.93 15.16
C LEU A 358 -16.60 8.98 16.28
N TRP A 359 -15.53 9.73 16.50
CA TRP A 359 -15.54 10.92 17.36
C TRP A 359 -15.52 12.19 16.52
N ASP A 360 -16.02 13.25 17.14
CA ASP A 360 -15.92 14.62 16.66
C ASP A 360 -15.23 15.44 17.74
N ILE A 361 -14.05 15.97 17.42
CA ILE A 361 -13.20 16.72 18.35
C ILE A 361 -13.91 18.00 18.87
N LEU A 362 -14.81 18.58 18.06
CA LEU A 362 -15.54 19.81 18.37
C LEU A 362 -16.79 19.57 19.22
N SER A 363 -17.46 18.42 19.06
CA SER A 363 -18.80 18.19 19.63
C SER A 363 -18.95 16.96 20.53
N SER A 364 -18.01 16.01 20.48
CA SER A 364 -18.20 14.67 21.03
C SER A 364 -16.88 14.14 21.63
N GLN A 365 -16.56 14.61 22.84
CA GLN A 365 -15.33 14.25 23.56
C GLN A 365 -15.53 13.12 24.60
N GLU A 366 -16.66 13.11 25.32
CA GLU A 366 -16.96 12.10 26.34
C GLU A 366 -17.41 10.75 25.76
N CYS A 367 -18.09 10.78 24.62
CA CYS A 367 -18.59 9.62 23.89
C CYS A 367 -18.34 9.79 22.38
N PRO A 368 -18.33 8.70 21.59
CA PRO A 368 -18.36 8.78 20.14
C PRO A 368 -19.78 9.06 19.61
N LEU A 369 -19.87 9.68 18.44
CA LEU A 369 -21.12 9.88 17.68
C LEU A 369 -21.82 8.56 17.35
N PHE A 370 -21.06 7.49 17.13
CA PHE A 370 -21.56 6.11 17.10
C PHE A 370 -20.52 5.13 17.62
N TYR A 371 -20.96 3.99 18.15
CA TYR A 371 -20.12 2.82 18.44
C TYR A 371 -20.90 1.55 18.09
N ILE A 372 -20.48 0.84 17.04
CA ILE A 372 -21.29 -0.20 16.40
C ILE A 372 -20.46 -1.41 15.96
N PRO A 373 -20.98 -2.65 16.10
CA PRO A 373 -20.29 -3.88 15.67
C PRO A 373 -20.22 -3.95 14.15
N TYR A 374 -19.07 -4.36 13.62
CA TYR A 374 -18.78 -4.34 12.17
C TYR A 374 -18.05 -5.59 11.69
N HIS A 375 -17.03 -6.00 12.42
CA HIS A 375 -16.25 -7.23 12.23
C HIS A 375 -16.38 -8.12 13.47
N ASP A 376 -16.02 -9.40 13.33
CA ASP A 376 -16.07 -10.37 14.44
C ASP A 376 -14.78 -10.39 15.29
N SER A 377 -13.77 -9.59 14.92
CA SER A 377 -12.44 -9.56 15.55
C SER A 377 -11.68 -8.25 15.24
N TYR A 378 -10.44 -8.15 15.70
CA TYR A 378 -9.54 -6.99 15.64
C TYR A 378 -9.53 -6.28 14.27
N ILE A 379 -10.11 -5.08 14.19
CA ILE A 379 -10.04 -4.23 12.99
C ILE A 379 -8.61 -3.70 12.88
N HIS A 380 -7.97 -3.93 11.73
CA HIS A 380 -6.56 -3.65 11.53
C HIS A 380 -6.31 -2.43 10.63
N ASN A 381 -7.20 -2.17 9.67
CA ASN A 381 -7.15 -0.96 8.84
C ASN A 381 -8.56 -0.37 8.68
N VAL A 382 -8.63 0.97 8.69
CA VAL A 382 -9.75 1.77 8.20
C VAL A 382 -9.18 2.74 7.15
N VAL A 383 -9.80 2.82 5.96
CA VAL A 383 -9.29 3.65 4.84
C VAL A 383 -10.44 4.39 4.15
N GLN A 384 -10.35 5.72 4.05
CA GLN A 384 -11.31 6.55 3.32
C GLN A 384 -11.08 6.49 1.79
N CYS A 385 -12.14 6.41 0.99
CA CYS A 385 -12.07 6.33 -0.48
C CYS A 385 -11.90 7.71 -1.16
N LEU A 386 -11.01 8.54 -0.61
CA LEU A 386 -10.72 9.88 -1.13
C LEU A 386 -10.09 9.82 -2.53
N ASP A 387 -10.28 10.81 -3.40
CA ASP A 387 -11.11 12.02 -3.25
C ASP A 387 -12.48 11.86 -3.95
N ASP A 388 -12.62 10.88 -4.86
CA ASP A 388 -13.84 10.68 -5.67
C ASP A 388 -15.04 10.10 -4.88
N PHE A 389 -14.82 9.49 -3.70
CA PHE A 389 -15.87 8.92 -2.86
C PHE A 389 -15.65 9.23 -1.36
N PRO A 390 -15.73 10.50 -0.92
CA PRO A 390 -15.36 10.91 0.44
C PRO A 390 -16.21 10.26 1.52
N TRP A 391 -17.45 9.86 1.21
CA TRP A 391 -18.34 9.22 2.17
C TRP A 391 -18.11 7.71 2.35
N LEU A 392 -17.33 7.07 1.47
CA LEU A 392 -17.09 5.62 1.50
C LEU A 392 -15.80 5.26 2.25
N PHE A 393 -15.89 4.23 3.08
CA PHE A 393 -14.78 3.71 3.89
C PHE A 393 -14.61 2.20 3.73
N LEU A 394 -13.36 1.77 3.67
CA LEU A 394 -12.93 0.37 3.59
C LEU A 394 -12.40 -0.08 4.94
N THR A 395 -12.71 -1.32 5.32
CA THR A 395 -12.30 -1.92 6.60
C THR A 395 -11.83 -3.36 6.42
N THR A 396 -10.80 -3.73 7.19
CA THR A 396 -10.24 -5.09 7.22
C THR A 396 -9.94 -5.48 8.66
N ALA A 397 -10.16 -6.75 8.99
CA ALA A 397 -9.94 -7.27 10.34
C ALA A 397 -9.42 -8.71 10.34
N PHE A 398 -9.13 -9.23 11.53
CA PHE A 398 -8.72 -10.62 11.75
C PHE A 398 -9.86 -11.64 11.57
N ASP A 399 -11.06 -11.21 11.16
CA ASP A 399 -12.14 -12.07 10.65
C ASP A 399 -12.01 -12.37 9.15
N CYS A 400 -10.92 -11.94 8.51
CA CYS A 400 -10.59 -12.14 7.10
C CYS A 400 -11.58 -11.53 6.09
N TYR A 401 -12.52 -10.69 6.54
CA TYR A 401 -13.38 -9.89 5.66
C TYR A 401 -12.73 -8.56 5.27
N THR A 402 -12.95 -8.16 4.01
CA THR A 402 -12.91 -6.76 3.59
C THR A 402 -14.35 -6.25 3.52
N ARG A 403 -14.70 -5.23 4.31
CA ARG A 403 -16.02 -4.58 4.27
C ARG A 403 -15.88 -3.16 3.69
N ILE A 404 -16.94 -2.69 3.04
CA ILE A 404 -17.12 -1.29 2.64
C ILE A 404 -18.39 -0.75 3.28
N PHE A 405 -18.42 0.54 3.60
CA PHE A 405 -19.63 1.22 4.03
C PHE A 405 -19.63 2.70 3.68
N ASP A 406 -20.82 3.32 3.75
CA ASP A 406 -20.97 4.78 3.74
C ASP A 406 -21.08 5.31 5.17
N ILE A 407 -20.27 6.30 5.53
CA ILE A 407 -20.23 6.84 6.91
C ILE A 407 -21.51 7.59 7.32
N ARG A 408 -22.37 7.95 6.35
CA ARG A 408 -23.62 8.70 6.60
C ARG A 408 -24.76 7.80 7.06
N ASP A 409 -24.76 6.53 6.67
CA ASP A 409 -25.60 5.48 7.24
C ASP A 409 -24.81 4.16 7.37
N PRO A 410 -23.96 4.05 8.40
CA PRO A 410 -23.09 2.89 8.57
C PRO A 410 -23.86 1.65 9.06
N ILE A 411 -25.16 1.75 9.35
CA ILE A 411 -25.98 0.60 9.76
C ILE A 411 -26.62 -0.05 8.52
N ILE A 412 -27.11 0.75 7.56
CA ILE A 412 -27.77 0.25 6.35
C ILE A 412 -26.78 -0.05 5.22
N ASP A 413 -25.80 0.82 4.96
CA ASP A 413 -24.93 0.70 3.77
C ASP A 413 -23.61 -0.05 4.00
N ASN A 414 -23.53 -0.90 5.03
CA ASN A 414 -22.42 -1.83 5.27
C ASN A 414 -22.52 -3.08 4.37
N ARG A 415 -21.45 -3.41 3.62
CA ARG A 415 -21.39 -4.61 2.76
C ARG A 415 -20.02 -5.31 2.81
N PRO A 416 -19.96 -6.65 2.94
CA PRO A 416 -18.73 -7.39 2.66
C PRO A 416 -18.42 -7.35 1.17
N LEU A 417 -17.22 -6.89 0.81
CA LEU A 417 -16.70 -6.91 -0.57
C LEU A 417 -16.06 -8.26 -0.90
N SER A 418 -15.21 -8.75 0.00
CA SER A 418 -14.50 -10.02 -0.16
C SER A 418 -14.25 -10.67 1.20
N HIS A 419 -14.12 -12.00 1.19
CA HIS A 419 -13.70 -12.80 2.35
C HIS A 419 -12.54 -13.68 1.90
N LYS A 420 -11.38 -13.50 2.52
CA LYS A 420 -10.13 -14.18 2.18
C LYS A 420 -9.94 -15.39 3.13
N ARG A 421 -9.00 -16.28 2.79
CA ARG A 421 -8.63 -17.42 3.66
C ARG A 421 -7.62 -17.07 4.75
N ASP A 422 -7.15 -15.83 4.73
CA ASP A 422 -6.00 -15.34 5.47
C ASP A 422 -6.18 -13.83 5.72
N ILE A 423 -5.44 -13.29 6.70
CA ILE A 423 -5.60 -11.92 7.19
C ILE A 423 -5.15 -10.92 6.11
N CYS A 424 -5.99 -9.95 5.82
CA CYS A 424 -5.65 -8.83 4.94
C CYS A 424 -4.87 -7.77 5.72
N TYR A 425 -3.57 -8.00 5.96
CA TYR A 425 -2.73 -7.12 6.80
C TYR A 425 -2.75 -5.65 6.39
N THR A 426 -2.82 -5.37 5.08
CA THR A 426 -2.80 -4.00 4.57
C THR A 426 -3.70 -3.84 3.34
N ILE A 427 -4.34 -2.68 3.27
CA ILE A 427 -5.27 -2.24 2.23
C ILE A 427 -5.06 -0.75 1.99
N THR A 428 -5.21 -0.29 0.75
CA THR A 428 -5.13 1.12 0.39
C THR A 428 -6.03 1.42 -0.80
N TRP A 429 -6.62 2.61 -0.82
CA TRP A 429 -7.47 3.08 -1.92
C TRP A 429 -6.64 3.85 -2.95
N ASN A 430 -6.85 3.59 -4.23
CA ASN A 430 -6.19 4.32 -5.32
C ASN A 430 -7.21 5.16 -6.10
N ASN A 431 -7.24 6.47 -5.82
CA ASN A 431 -8.20 7.39 -6.43
C ASN A 431 -8.08 7.45 -7.96
N MET A 432 -6.85 7.44 -8.49
CA MET A 432 -6.62 7.49 -9.94
C MET A 432 -7.25 6.30 -10.68
N LEU A 433 -7.32 5.14 -10.03
CA LEU A 433 -7.85 3.88 -10.58
C LEU A 433 -9.29 3.58 -10.14
N GLN A 434 -9.88 4.39 -9.24
CA GLN A 434 -11.12 4.09 -8.51
C GLN A 434 -11.19 2.63 -8.02
N SER A 435 -10.07 2.14 -7.47
CA SER A 435 -9.86 0.73 -7.16
C SER A 435 -9.12 0.53 -5.84
N ILE A 436 -9.42 -0.61 -5.22
CA ILE A 436 -8.86 -1.10 -3.96
C ILE A 436 -7.58 -1.86 -4.28
N ILE A 437 -6.53 -1.66 -3.49
CA ILE A 437 -5.29 -2.42 -3.58
C ILE A 437 -5.02 -3.04 -2.21
N SER A 438 -4.80 -4.35 -2.15
CA SER A 438 -4.74 -5.09 -0.87
C SER A 438 -3.79 -6.27 -0.90
N CYS A 439 -3.34 -6.67 0.29
CA CYS A 439 -2.69 -7.96 0.53
C CYS A 439 -3.69 -9.12 0.31
N SER A 440 -3.25 -10.23 -0.27
CA SER A 440 -4.02 -11.47 -0.40
C SER A 440 -3.12 -12.68 -0.17
N GLU A 441 -3.64 -13.69 0.53
CA GLU A 441 -2.94 -14.94 0.88
C GLU A 441 -1.54 -14.68 1.49
N SER A 442 -1.45 -13.66 2.35
CA SER A 442 -0.23 -13.03 2.91
C SER A 442 0.77 -12.45 1.90
N GLN A 443 1.02 -13.10 0.77
CA GLN A 443 2.19 -12.91 -0.08
C GLN A 443 1.92 -12.15 -1.39
N SER A 444 0.67 -12.02 -1.82
CA SER A 444 0.30 -11.35 -3.07
C SER A 444 -0.22 -9.93 -2.82
N VAL A 445 0.12 -9.00 -3.71
CA VAL A 445 -0.53 -7.69 -3.81
C VAL A 445 -1.51 -7.73 -4.98
N VAL A 446 -2.79 -7.42 -4.72
CA VAL A 446 -3.86 -7.49 -5.73
C VAL A 446 -4.63 -6.18 -5.84
N ILE A 447 -5.13 -5.89 -7.04
CA ILE A 447 -6.06 -4.79 -7.33
C ILE A 447 -7.46 -5.32 -7.63
N GLU A 448 -8.46 -4.72 -6.98
CA GLU A 448 -9.88 -5.05 -7.07
C GLU A 448 -10.68 -3.77 -7.31
N SER A 449 -11.56 -3.76 -8.31
CA SER A 449 -12.38 -2.57 -8.56
C SER A 449 -13.60 -2.55 -7.64
N LEU A 450 -13.94 -1.36 -7.15
CA LEU A 450 -15.17 -1.06 -6.40
C LEU A 450 -16.45 -1.62 -7.05
N ARG A 451 -16.47 -1.79 -8.38
CA ARG A 451 -17.65 -2.24 -9.14
C ARG A 451 -17.64 -3.74 -9.51
N GLY A 452 -16.78 -4.55 -8.89
CA GLY A 452 -16.84 -6.02 -8.96
C GLY A 452 -16.12 -6.66 -10.17
N THR A 453 -14.99 -6.12 -10.60
CA THR A 453 -14.12 -6.75 -11.62
C THR A 453 -13.47 -8.03 -11.07
N SER A 454 -13.00 -8.90 -11.97
CA SER A 454 -11.91 -9.85 -11.65
C SER A 454 -10.75 -9.12 -10.96
N THR A 455 -10.38 -9.59 -9.77
CA THR A 455 -9.10 -9.33 -9.11
C THR A 455 -7.95 -9.52 -10.10
N GLN A 456 -6.93 -8.64 -10.03
CA GLN A 456 -5.70 -8.75 -10.82
C GLN A 456 -4.49 -8.68 -9.91
N LEU A 457 -3.46 -9.46 -10.22
CA LEU A 457 -2.22 -9.55 -9.47
C LEU A 457 -1.26 -8.41 -9.88
N LEU A 458 -0.71 -7.70 -8.89
CA LEU A 458 0.32 -6.67 -9.06
C LEU A 458 1.72 -7.19 -8.74
N ASP A 459 1.90 -7.87 -7.60
CA ASP A 459 3.19 -8.34 -7.10
C ASP A 459 3.05 -9.65 -6.29
N GLU A 460 4.12 -10.43 -6.22
CA GLU A 460 4.23 -11.72 -5.50
C GLU A 460 5.53 -11.72 -4.68
N ARG A 461 5.43 -11.95 -3.37
CA ARG A 461 6.55 -11.89 -2.42
C ARG A 461 6.74 -13.23 -1.70
N ASN A 462 7.92 -13.46 -1.12
CA ASN A 462 8.16 -14.68 -0.34
C ASN A 462 7.80 -14.45 1.14
N GLY A 463 8.08 -13.24 1.65
CA GLY A 463 7.55 -12.78 2.93
C GLY A 463 6.14 -12.18 2.78
N SER A 464 5.40 -12.11 3.88
CA SER A 464 4.07 -11.47 3.93
C SER A 464 4.15 -9.97 3.68
N ILE A 465 3.18 -9.42 2.93
CA ILE A 465 2.99 -7.98 2.75
C ILE A 465 2.54 -7.36 4.08
N ILE A 466 3.32 -6.42 4.63
CA ILE A 466 3.01 -5.75 5.90
C ILE A 466 2.38 -4.37 5.67
N SER A 467 2.83 -3.62 4.66
CA SER A 467 2.34 -2.26 4.40
C SER A 467 2.27 -1.95 2.89
N LEU A 468 1.21 -1.25 2.50
CA LEU A 468 1.02 -0.66 1.17
C LEU A 468 0.91 0.88 1.30
N SER A 469 1.39 1.61 0.29
CA SER A 469 1.15 3.05 0.17
C SER A 469 0.86 3.45 -1.28
N ASN A 470 -0.12 4.33 -1.46
CA ASN A 470 -0.40 5.06 -2.70
C ASN A 470 0.01 6.54 -2.56
N SER A 471 0.01 7.28 -3.65
CA SER A 471 0.14 8.74 -3.69
C SER A 471 -1.10 9.38 -4.32
N LYS A 472 -1.41 10.62 -3.97
CA LYS A 472 -2.45 11.41 -4.66
C LYS A 472 -2.00 11.90 -6.04
N PHE A 473 -0.69 12.00 -6.27
CA PHE A 473 -0.12 12.62 -7.47
C PHE A 473 0.39 11.62 -8.53
N HIS A 474 0.48 10.33 -8.21
CA HIS A 474 0.94 9.30 -9.14
C HIS A 474 0.35 7.92 -8.81
N PRO A 475 0.28 6.99 -9.77
CA PRO A 475 -0.35 5.67 -9.58
C PRO A 475 0.54 4.64 -8.89
N PHE A 476 1.85 4.89 -8.75
CA PHE A 476 2.78 3.92 -8.17
C PHE A 476 2.37 3.54 -6.75
N VAL A 477 2.23 2.23 -6.54
CA VAL A 477 2.01 1.59 -5.24
C VAL A 477 3.38 1.23 -4.69
N ALA A 478 3.67 1.56 -3.43
CA ALA A 478 4.79 1.01 -2.69
C ALA A 478 4.32 -0.15 -1.83
N CYS A 479 5.08 -1.24 -1.81
CA CYS A 479 4.77 -2.47 -1.10
C CYS A 479 5.97 -2.86 -0.21
N ALA A 480 5.71 -3.07 1.08
CA ALA A 480 6.68 -3.53 2.06
C ALA A 480 6.33 -4.93 2.56
N ALA A 481 7.34 -5.78 2.74
CA ALA A 481 7.16 -7.17 3.16
C ALA A 481 8.15 -7.59 4.26
N SER A 482 7.84 -8.71 4.93
CA SER A 482 8.71 -9.30 5.97
C SER A 482 10.02 -9.88 5.44
N ASP A 483 10.17 -10.05 4.11
CA ASP A 483 11.42 -10.48 3.46
C ASP A 483 12.43 -9.35 3.23
N GLY A 484 12.29 -8.24 3.97
CA GLY A 484 13.23 -7.11 3.99
C GLY A 484 13.23 -6.24 2.73
N ILE A 485 12.28 -6.44 1.84
CA ILE A 485 12.27 -5.86 0.49
C ILE A 485 11.14 -4.85 0.35
N VAL A 486 11.45 -3.72 -0.28
CA VAL A 486 10.45 -2.78 -0.80
C VAL A 486 10.40 -2.84 -2.33
N THR A 487 9.21 -3.04 -2.85
CA THR A 487 8.90 -2.96 -4.28
C THR A 487 7.98 -1.79 -4.57
N ILE A 488 8.05 -1.27 -5.80
CA ILE A 488 7.02 -0.40 -6.38
C ILE A 488 6.48 -0.99 -7.68
N VAL A 489 5.21 -0.71 -7.96
CA VAL A 489 4.49 -1.20 -9.13
C VAL A 489 3.52 -0.14 -9.66
N ASN A 490 3.39 -0.02 -10.98
CA ASN A 490 2.43 0.85 -11.65
C ASN A 490 1.23 0.05 -12.19
N PRO A 491 0.05 0.10 -11.55
CA PRO A 491 -1.11 -0.69 -11.97
C PRO A 491 -1.69 -0.25 -13.33
N PHE A 492 -1.45 0.98 -13.80
CA PHE A 492 -1.97 1.43 -15.11
C PHE A 492 -1.41 0.61 -16.28
N ARG A 493 -0.28 -0.08 -16.13
CA ARG A 493 0.22 -1.03 -17.15
C ARG A 493 -0.75 -2.20 -17.36
N LEU A 494 -1.39 -2.70 -16.29
CA LEU A 494 -2.42 -3.73 -16.41
C LEU A 494 -3.70 -3.23 -17.06
N LEU A 495 -4.03 -1.95 -16.94
CA LEU A 495 -5.20 -1.37 -17.61
C LEU A 495 -4.89 -1.04 -19.08
N GLY A 496 -3.86 -0.25 -19.33
CA GLY A 496 -3.55 0.36 -20.63
C GLY A 496 -3.01 -0.56 -21.71
N PHE A 497 -2.60 -1.78 -21.36
CA PHE A 497 -2.13 -2.79 -22.30
C PHE A 497 -3.00 -4.06 -22.31
N SER A 498 -2.74 -4.92 -23.29
CA SER A 498 -3.45 -6.19 -23.46
C SER A 498 -3.39 -7.07 -22.21
N HIS A 499 -4.43 -7.86 -21.97
CA HIS A 499 -4.62 -8.78 -20.84
C HIS A 499 -3.50 -9.82 -20.62
N LYS A 500 -2.48 -9.87 -21.48
CA LYS A 500 -1.31 -10.73 -21.38
C LYS A 500 -0.10 -10.06 -20.72
N GLN A 501 -0.05 -8.73 -20.64
CA GLN A 501 1.03 -8.05 -19.93
C GLN A 501 0.79 -8.10 -18.41
N LYS A 502 1.86 -8.36 -17.65
CA LYS A 502 1.92 -8.04 -16.23
C LYS A 502 2.50 -6.63 -16.04
N ALA A 503 2.25 -6.01 -14.89
CA ALA A 503 2.99 -4.81 -14.52
C ALA A 503 4.45 -5.17 -14.23
N ASN A 504 5.37 -4.23 -14.48
CA ASN A 504 6.75 -4.38 -14.04
C ASN A 504 6.83 -4.02 -12.56
N VAL A 505 7.45 -4.90 -11.77
CA VAL A 505 7.73 -4.70 -10.35
C VAL A 505 9.18 -4.26 -10.23
N HIS A 506 9.40 -3.05 -9.72
CA HIS A 506 10.73 -2.54 -9.46
C HIS A 506 11.06 -2.70 -7.98
N ARG A 507 12.02 -3.59 -7.66
CA ARG A 507 12.62 -3.64 -6.32
C ARG A 507 13.47 -2.39 -6.11
N ILE A 508 13.12 -1.60 -5.10
CA ILE A 508 13.89 -0.41 -4.72
C ILE A 508 15.13 -0.86 -3.96
N PHE A 509 14.92 -1.53 -2.82
CA PHE A 509 15.98 -2.05 -1.97
C PHE A 509 15.64 -3.41 -1.36
N GLN A 510 16.66 -4.03 -0.76
CA GLN A 510 16.58 -5.23 0.06
C GLN A 510 17.47 -5.05 1.28
N LEU A 511 16.89 -5.17 2.48
CA LEU A 511 17.61 -5.28 3.74
C LEU A 511 17.90 -6.75 4.05
N GLU A 512 19.14 -7.04 4.41
CA GLU A 512 19.60 -8.34 4.87
C GLU A 512 20.29 -8.19 6.24
N TYR A 513 20.34 -9.26 7.02
CA TYR A 513 20.98 -9.28 8.34
C TYR A 513 21.88 -10.50 8.49
N SER A 514 23.07 -10.29 9.05
CA SER A 514 24.11 -11.30 9.27
C SER A 514 24.33 -11.47 10.77
N GLU A 515 23.61 -12.42 11.38
CA GLU A 515 23.72 -12.75 12.81
C GLU A 515 25.18 -12.99 13.25
N LYS A 516 25.98 -13.64 12.40
CA LYS A 516 27.40 -13.93 12.66
C LYS A 516 28.31 -12.69 12.73
N GLN A 517 27.84 -11.55 12.27
CA GLN A 517 28.58 -10.28 12.23
C GLN A 517 27.85 -9.14 12.97
N ASP A 518 26.65 -9.41 13.49
CA ASP A 518 25.66 -8.44 13.97
C ASP A 518 25.53 -7.20 13.04
N SER A 519 25.47 -7.46 11.74
CA SER A 519 25.53 -6.42 10.71
C SER A 519 24.41 -6.55 9.68
N TYR A 520 23.95 -5.40 9.21
CA TYR A 520 22.95 -5.26 8.16
C TYR A 520 23.60 -4.97 6.82
N ARG A 521 23.01 -5.47 5.74
CA ARG A 521 23.38 -5.11 4.37
C ARG A 521 22.18 -4.55 3.64
N MET A 522 22.32 -3.34 3.09
CA MET A 522 21.29 -2.68 2.29
C MET A 522 21.71 -2.74 0.82
N LEU A 523 21.00 -3.56 0.05
CA LEU A 523 21.21 -3.76 -1.38
C LEU A 523 20.26 -2.85 -2.19
N ASP A 524 20.79 -2.29 -3.28
CA ASP A 524 20.13 -1.31 -4.15
C ASP A 524 20.49 -1.60 -5.62
N GLY A 525 19.78 -0.94 -6.55
CA GLY A 525 20.17 -0.90 -7.97
C GLY A 525 19.62 -2.04 -8.84
N PHE A 526 18.65 -2.79 -8.34
CA PHE A 526 18.01 -3.90 -9.05
C PHE A 526 17.45 -3.49 -10.42
N ARG A 527 17.51 -4.41 -11.40
CA ARG A 527 16.72 -4.30 -12.64
C ARG A 527 15.23 -4.59 -12.33
N PRO A 528 14.26 -3.91 -12.98
CA PRO A 528 12.85 -4.28 -12.88
C PRO A 528 12.62 -5.73 -13.30
N ARG A 529 11.59 -6.37 -12.71
CA ARG A 529 11.22 -7.76 -13.03
C ARG A 529 9.73 -7.87 -13.25
N LEU A 530 9.33 -8.75 -14.17
CA LEU A 530 7.94 -9.22 -14.27
C LEU A 530 7.67 -10.18 -13.08
N PRO A 531 6.47 -10.18 -12.47
CA PRO A 531 6.09 -11.19 -11.50
C PRO A 531 6.16 -12.60 -12.11
N LYS A 532 7.22 -13.36 -11.82
CA LYS A 532 7.31 -14.79 -12.15
C LYS A 532 6.45 -15.53 -11.10
N ALA A 533 5.32 -16.09 -11.52
CA ALA A 533 4.44 -16.89 -10.66
C ALA A 533 5.12 -18.23 -10.31
N LYS A 534 6.06 -18.19 -9.36
CA LYS A 534 6.65 -19.38 -8.74
C LYS A 534 5.62 -19.98 -7.77
N LYS A 535 5.72 -21.28 -7.51
CA LYS A 535 5.05 -21.87 -6.34
C LYS A 535 5.69 -21.24 -5.10
N LEU A 536 4.95 -20.37 -4.42
CA LEU A 536 5.42 -19.72 -3.21
C LEU A 536 5.42 -20.77 -2.08
N ASP A 537 6.60 -21.07 -1.57
CA ASP A 537 6.74 -21.69 -0.26
C ASP A 537 6.81 -20.55 0.77
N MET A 538 6.10 -20.68 1.90
CA MET A 538 6.03 -19.62 2.91
C MET A 538 7.26 -19.68 3.83
N TYR A 539 8.17 -18.72 3.66
CA TYR A 539 9.37 -18.59 4.48
C TYR A 539 9.09 -17.66 5.66
N ILE A 540 9.44 -18.10 6.87
CA ILE A 540 9.52 -17.23 8.04
C ILE A 540 10.86 -16.49 7.96
N TYR A 541 10.80 -15.17 7.85
CA TYR A 541 11.98 -14.31 7.79
C TYR A 541 12.36 -13.79 9.19
N PRO A 542 13.66 -13.54 9.45
CA PRO A 542 14.09 -12.98 10.73
C PRO A 542 13.52 -11.57 10.92
N TRP A 543 13.00 -11.28 12.11
CA TRP A 543 12.31 -10.02 12.40
C TRP A 543 13.17 -8.77 12.12
N GLN A 544 14.49 -8.91 12.26
CA GLN A 544 15.49 -7.85 12.08
C GLN A 544 15.40 -7.18 10.70
N ILE A 545 15.04 -7.90 9.64
CA ILE A 545 14.98 -7.32 8.29
C ILE A 545 13.60 -6.72 7.93
N GLN A 546 12.55 -7.03 8.69
CA GLN A 546 11.17 -6.73 8.31
C GLN A 546 10.91 -5.23 8.10
N VAL A 547 10.32 -4.88 6.95
CA VAL A 547 9.86 -3.51 6.68
C VAL A 547 8.40 -3.39 7.13
N ASN A 548 8.17 -2.63 8.21
CA ASN A 548 6.87 -2.52 8.86
C ASN A 548 5.94 -1.49 8.20
N LYS A 549 6.49 -0.38 7.69
CA LYS A 549 5.71 0.72 7.11
C LYS A 549 6.40 1.28 5.87
N VAL A 550 5.62 1.56 4.83
CA VAL A 550 6.00 2.45 3.72
C VAL A 550 4.99 3.59 3.63
N GLU A 551 5.46 4.80 3.32
CA GLU A 551 4.59 5.94 3.04
C GLU A 551 5.19 6.89 1.99
N TRP A 552 4.46 7.11 0.90
CA TRP A 552 4.74 8.18 -0.06
C TRP A 552 4.43 9.54 0.55
N ASN A 553 5.29 10.53 0.30
CA ASN A 553 5.04 11.90 0.74
C ASN A 553 3.77 12.46 0.06
N GLY A 554 2.81 12.91 0.88
CA GLY A 554 1.51 13.41 0.41
C GLY A 554 1.51 14.81 -0.21
N ASN A 555 2.67 15.47 -0.35
CA ASN A 555 2.79 16.88 -0.74
C ASN A 555 3.30 17.08 -2.16
N LYS A 556 2.80 18.13 -2.81
CA LYS A 556 3.22 18.50 -4.17
C LYS A 556 4.73 18.81 -4.23
N GLY A 557 5.39 18.38 -5.31
CA GLY A 557 6.84 18.60 -5.53
C GLY A 557 7.75 17.64 -4.74
N TYR A 558 7.23 17.09 -3.65
CA TYR A 558 7.86 16.05 -2.84
C TYR A 558 7.21 14.68 -2.99
N ALA A 559 6.12 14.53 -3.75
CA ALA A 559 5.41 13.27 -3.91
C ALA A 559 6.22 12.12 -4.54
N GLY A 560 7.40 12.39 -5.13
CA GLY A 560 8.38 11.36 -5.50
C GLY A 560 9.13 10.73 -4.32
N TRP A 561 9.01 11.28 -3.10
CA TRP A 561 9.70 10.80 -1.91
C TRP A 561 8.95 9.65 -1.26
N LEU A 562 9.67 8.56 -0.99
CA LEU A 562 9.19 7.39 -0.26
C LEU A 562 9.92 7.29 1.08
N ALA A 563 9.18 7.14 2.17
CA ALA A 563 9.71 6.77 3.47
C ALA A 563 9.43 5.28 3.77
N SER A 564 10.39 4.58 4.37
CA SER A 564 10.33 3.17 4.73
C SER A 564 10.86 2.96 6.15
N GLY A 565 10.01 2.48 7.06
CA GLY A 565 10.34 2.19 8.45
C GLY A 565 10.50 0.69 8.70
N MET A 566 11.61 0.30 9.32
CA MET A 566 12.04 -1.11 9.48
C MET A 566 12.07 -1.52 10.96
N ALA A 567 11.81 -2.79 11.24
CA ALA A 567 11.69 -3.35 12.58
C ALA A 567 12.99 -3.28 13.41
N CYS A 568 14.15 -3.23 12.78
CA CYS A 568 15.45 -2.95 13.40
C CYS A 568 15.66 -1.47 13.80
N GLY A 569 14.72 -0.58 13.47
CA GLY A 569 14.80 0.86 13.73
C GLY A 569 15.52 1.67 12.65
N ILE A 570 15.84 1.05 11.51
CA ILE A 570 16.29 1.78 10.32
C ILE A 570 15.10 2.52 9.69
N LEU A 571 15.25 3.83 9.50
CA LEU A 571 14.41 4.66 8.64
C LEU A 571 15.17 4.92 7.34
N ARG A 572 14.53 4.70 6.19
CA ARG A 572 15.03 5.11 4.87
C ARG A 572 14.07 6.09 4.21
N VAL A 573 14.59 7.16 3.63
CA VAL A 573 13.82 8.24 2.99
C VAL A 573 14.53 8.63 1.68
N GLU A 574 13.92 8.43 0.52
CA GLU A 574 14.56 8.69 -0.80
C GLU A 574 13.61 9.32 -1.84
N ASP A 575 14.15 10.14 -2.74
CA ASP A 575 13.43 10.66 -3.92
C ASP A 575 13.55 9.67 -5.09
N LEU A 576 12.45 9.00 -5.42
CA LEU A 576 12.38 8.08 -6.56
C LEU A 576 12.11 8.81 -7.88
N SER A 577 11.70 10.07 -7.86
CA SER A 577 11.30 10.81 -9.08
C SER A 577 12.46 11.26 -9.97
N ALA A 578 13.67 11.32 -9.42
CA ALA A 578 14.89 11.60 -10.16
C ALA A 578 15.36 10.41 -11.04
N VAL A 579 14.89 9.19 -10.76
CA VAL A 579 15.27 7.97 -11.49
C VAL A 579 14.33 7.76 -12.69
N GLU A 580 14.25 8.75 -13.58
CA GLU A 580 13.47 8.64 -14.82
C GLU A 580 14.15 7.71 -15.84
N ARG A 581 13.87 6.41 -15.71
CA ARG A 581 14.08 5.41 -16.76
C ARG A 581 12.79 5.30 -17.58
N ARG A 582 12.82 5.85 -18.80
CA ARG A 582 11.82 5.58 -19.84
C ARG A 582 12.23 4.36 -20.66
#